data_AF-A0A5B6THK9-F1
#
_entry.id   AF-A0A5B6THK9-F1
#
_cell.length_a   1.000
_cell.length_b   1.000
_cell.length_c   1.000
_cell.angle_alpha   90.00
_cell.angle_beta   90.00
_cell.angle_gamma   90.00
#
_symmetry.space_group_name_H-M   'P 1'
#
loop_
_entity.id
_entity.type
_entity.pdbx_description
1 polymer ?
#
loop_
_entity_poly.entity_id
_entity_poly.type
_entity_poly.pdbx_seq_one_letter_code
_entity_poly.pdbx_strand_id
1 'polypeptide(L)'
;MLDTQLIDSLLLVMTVLSSAAFTYFINRRRPSGGKGMVFTFLFVFLAQYTLLNICAHLVAVSVVAGIKMRAGSFVYDMRFYTLIQFGVLLALLNGYLFRGVRQVCLGKERRLKNMVVACCLQMLISFPLFPFNPLSLLPVMTSLALMLLLVVARRKSVYAQPSAAVETAQKMQLA
;
A
#
# COMPACT_ATOMS: atom_id res chain seq x y z
N MET A 1 -23.14 19.57 3.01
CA MET A 1 -22.42 18.39 3.52
C MET A 1 -21.55 17.86 2.39
N LEU A 2 -20.26 17.65 2.62
CA LEU A 2 -19.41 16.98 1.64
C LEU A 2 -19.78 15.49 1.65
N ASP A 3 -20.08 14.95 0.48
CA ASP A 3 -20.50 13.57 0.36
C ASP A 3 -19.26 12.66 0.51
N THR A 4 -19.12 12.05 1.69
CA THR A 4 -17.96 11.22 2.04
C THR A 4 -17.88 10.00 1.13
N GLN A 5 -19.01 9.49 0.64
CA GLN A 5 -19.05 8.38 -0.31
C GLN A 5 -18.38 8.74 -1.64
N LEU A 6 -18.56 9.99 -2.10
CA LEU A 6 -17.94 10.47 -3.32
C LEU A 6 -16.42 10.57 -3.18
N ILE A 7 -15.92 11.06 -2.03
CA ILE A 7 -14.48 11.10 -1.75
C ILE A 7 -13.89 9.68 -1.71
N ASP A 8 -14.53 8.76 -1.01
CA ASP A 8 -14.06 7.38 -0.89
C ASP A 8 -14.04 6.66 -2.25
N SER A 9 -15.07 6.91 -3.07
CA SER A 9 -15.16 6.38 -4.44
C SER A 9 -14.05 6.95 -5.33
N LEU A 10 -13.79 8.26 -5.26
CA LEU A 10 -12.71 8.90 -6.00
C LEU A 10 -11.34 8.35 -5.57
N LEU A 11 -11.11 8.18 -4.26
CA LEU A 11 -9.88 7.59 -3.74
C LEU A 11 -9.69 6.15 -4.23
N LEU A 12 -10.76 5.36 -4.27
CA LEU A 12 -10.71 3.99 -4.80
C LEU A 12 -10.35 3.99 -6.29
N VAL A 13 -11.03 4.80 -7.10
CA VAL A 13 -10.75 4.92 -8.55
C VAL A 13 -9.30 5.37 -8.78
N MET A 14 -8.85 6.39 -8.06
CA MET A 14 -7.47 6.87 -8.14
C MET A 14 -6.47 5.78 -7.77
N THR A 15 -6.76 5.01 -6.72
CA THR A 15 -5.91 3.88 -6.29
C THR A 15 -5.85 2.79 -7.35
N VAL A 16 -6.99 2.43 -7.96
CA VAL A 16 -7.05 1.41 -9.02
C VAL A 16 -6.23 1.86 -10.23
N LEU A 17 -6.44 3.10 -10.71
CA LEU A 17 -5.74 3.65 -11.86
C LEU A 17 -4.23 3.77 -11.60
N SER A 18 -3.83 4.26 -10.43
CA SER A 18 -2.41 4.39 -10.08
C SER A 18 -1.75 3.02 -9.92
N SER A 19 -2.45 2.03 -9.36
CA SER A 19 -1.94 0.67 -9.21
C SER A 19 -1.79 -0.02 -10.56
N ALA A 20 -2.73 0.20 -11.48
CA ALA A 20 -2.66 -0.30 -12.86
C ALA A 20 -1.47 0.31 -13.60
N ALA A 21 -1.31 1.63 -13.55
CA ALA A 21 -0.17 2.32 -14.16
C ALA A 21 1.16 1.81 -13.59
N PHE A 22 1.26 1.70 -12.26
CA PHE A 22 2.48 1.22 -11.61
C PHE A 22 2.80 -0.24 -11.97
N THR A 23 1.79 -1.10 -12.04
CA THR A 23 1.93 -2.48 -12.49
C THR A 23 2.42 -2.55 -13.93
N TYR A 24 1.87 -1.72 -14.81
CA TYR A 24 2.33 -1.60 -16.20
C TYR A 24 3.81 -1.19 -16.27
N PHE A 25 4.23 -0.19 -15.48
CA PHE A 25 5.63 0.23 -15.41
C PHE A 25 6.57 -0.86 -14.89
N ILE A 26 6.15 -1.66 -13.91
CA ILE A 26 6.94 -2.80 -13.45
C ILE A 26 7.01 -3.88 -14.51
N ASN A 27 5.87 -4.22 -15.13
CA ASN A 27 5.81 -5.27 -16.15
C ASN A 27 6.64 -4.91 -17.39
N ARG A 28 6.74 -3.63 -17.73
CA ARG A 28 7.64 -3.15 -18.80
C ARG A 28 9.12 -3.39 -18.48
N ARG A 29 9.53 -3.31 -17.21
CA ARG A 29 10.91 -3.57 -16.78
C ARG A 29 11.19 -5.04 -16.54
N ARG A 30 10.18 -5.80 -16.16
CA ARG A 30 10.26 -7.23 -15.88
C ARG A 30 8.98 -7.90 -16.38
N PRO A 31 8.93 -8.32 -17.67
CA PRO A 31 7.76 -8.94 -18.22
C PRO A 31 7.44 -10.21 -17.44
N SER A 32 6.27 -10.19 -16.82
CA SER A 32 5.67 -11.31 -16.12
C SER A 32 4.53 -11.84 -16.98
N GLY A 33 4.28 -13.15 -16.96
CA GLY A 33 3.09 -13.70 -17.59
C GLY A 33 1.81 -13.12 -16.99
N GLY A 34 0.65 -13.29 -17.63
CA GLY A 34 -0.62 -12.67 -17.21
C GLY A 34 -0.96 -12.88 -15.72
N LYS A 35 -0.68 -14.06 -15.16
CA LYS A 35 -0.83 -14.33 -13.72
C LYS A 35 0.08 -13.45 -12.85
N GLY A 36 1.33 -13.25 -13.23
CA GLY A 36 2.29 -12.40 -12.52
C GLY A 36 1.91 -10.91 -12.55
N MET A 37 1.26 -10.46 -13.63
CA MET A 37 0.74 -9.10 -13.74
C MET A 37 -0.41 -8.86 -12.74
N VAL A 38 -1.36 -9.81 -12.62
CA VAL A 38 -2.45 -9.74 -11.64
C VAL A 38 -1.92 -9.73 -10.21
N PHE A 39 -0.95 -10.60 -9.88
CA PHE A 39 -0.33 -10.61 -8.55
C PHE A 39 0.37 -9.28 -8.24
N THR A 40 1.12 -8.74 -9.21
CA THR A 40 1.78 -7.44 -9.07
C THR A 40 0.77 -6.32 -8.84
N PHE A 41 -0.35 -6.32 -9.56
CA PHE A 41 -1.44 -5.38 -9.34
C PHE A 41 -2.00 -5.47 -7.93
N LEU A 42 -2.33 -6.67 -7.44
CA LEU A 42 -2.87 -6.85 -6.10
C LEU A 42 -1.90 -6.40 -5.01
N PHE A 43 -0.60 -6.70 -5.14
CA PHE A 43 0.42 -6.25 -4.20
C PHE A 43 0.48 -4.72 -4.12
N VAL A 44 0.50 -4.06 -5.29
CA VAL A 44 0.60 -2.61 -5.39
C VAL A 44 -0.68 -1.98 -4.85
N PHE A 45 -1.84 -2.49 -5.23
CA PHE A 45 -3.15 -2.02 -4.79
C PHE A 45 -3.29 -2.06 -3.28
N LEU A 46 -2.99 -3.21 -2.63
CA LEU A 46 -3.15 -3.34 -1.18
C LEU A 46 -2.24 -2.39 -0.40
N ALA A 47 -0.98 -2.22 -0.85
CA ALA A 47 -0.04 -1.30 -0.21
C ALA A 47 -0.41 0.18 -0.48
N GLN A 48 -0.87 0.50 -1.68
CA GLN A 48 -1.18 1.87 -2.08
C GLN A 48 -2.53 2.35 -1.53
N TYR A 49 -3.54 1.49 -1.48
CA TYR A 49 -4.88 1.84 -1.01
C TYR A 49 -4.85 2.36 0.42
N THR A 50 -4.20 1.62 1.31
CA THR A 50 -4.05 2.00 2.72
C THR A 50 -3.30 3.33 2.86
N LEU A 51 -2.22 3.51 2.09
CA LEU A 51 -1.42 4.74 2.11
C LEU A 51 -2.25 5.95 1.68
N LEU A 52 -2.95 5.86 0.54
CA LEU A 52 -3.75 6.96 0.02
C LEU A 52 -4.92 7.29 0.96
N ASN A 53 -5.56 6.28 1.54
CA ASN A 53 -6.65 6.48 2.49
C ASN A 53 -6.17 7.22 3.76
N ILE A 54 -5.04 6.80 4.34
CA ILE A 54 -4.45 7.48 5.52
C ILE A 54 -4.04 8.92 5.16
N CYS A 55 -3.40 9.14 4.01
CA CYS A 55 -3.02 10.48 3.55
C CYS A 55 -4.25 11.38 3.36
N ALA A 56 -5.32 10.88 2.73
CA ALA A 56 -6.56 11.62 2.58
C ALA A 56 -7.18 11.96 3.92
N HIS A 57 -7.16 11.03 4.88
CA HIS A 57 -7.67 11.26 6.22
C HIS A 57 -6.85 12.32 6.98
N LEU A 58 -5.51 12.29 6.88
CA LEU A 58 -4.64 13.32 7.44
C LEU A 58 -4.93 14.70 6.84
N VAL A 59 -5.14 14.79 5.53
CA VAL A 59 -5.52 16.03 4.85
C VAL A 59 -6.89 16.51 5.36
N ALA A 60 -7.88 15.63 5.44
CA ALA A 60 -9.21 15.97 5.94
C ALA A 60 -9.18 16.51 7.38
N VAL A 61 -8.47 15.84 8.28
CA VAL A 61 -8.29 16.28 9.67
C VAL A 61 -7.58 17.64 9.72
N SER A 62 -6.55 17.84 8.90
CA SER A 62 -5.81 19.11 8.84
C SER A 62 -6.67 20.27 8.32
N VAL A 63 -7.50 20.02 7.30
CA VAL A 63 -8.43 21.01 6.76
C VAL A 63 -9.48 21.39 7.79
N VAL A 64 -10.10 20.41 8.46
CA VAL A 64 -11.09 20.66 9.52
C VAL A 64 -10.47 21.43 10.69
N ALA A 65 -9.24 21.08 11.09
CA ALA A 65 -8.49 21.82 12.11
C ALA A 65 -8.25 23.28 11.67
N GLY A 66 -7.85 23.51 10.42
CA GLY A 66 -7.66 24.85 9.86
C GLY A 66 -8.95 25.68 9.84
N ILE A 67 -10.09 25.07 9.51
CA ILE A 67 -11.40 25.73 9.55
C ILE A 67 -11.75 26.13 10.99
N LYS A 68 -11.58 25.21 11.96
CA LYS A 68 -11.81 25.51 13.39
C LYS A 68 -10.88 26.59 13.92
N MET A 69 -9.63 26.62 13.44
CA MET A 69 -8.65 27.62 13.82
C MET A 69 -9.06 29.01 13.36
N ARG A 70 -9.56 29.14 12.12
CA ARG A 70 -10.12 30.40 11.61
C ARG A 70 -11.37 30.85 12.37
N ALA A 71 -12.16 29.90 12.85
CA ALA A 71 -13.34 30.17 13.68
C ALA A 71 -13.00 30.42 15.18
N GLY A 72 -11.72 30.41 15.57
CA GLY A 72 -11.31 30.59 16.97
C GLY A 72 -11.74 29.47 17.93
N SER A 73 -12.24 28.35 17.40
CA SER A 73 -12.77 27.22 18.19
C SER A 73 -11.82 26.02 18.22
N PHE A 74 -10.64 26.14 17.60
CA PHE A 74 -9.64 25.08 17.62
C PHE A 74 -8.83 25.13 18.92
N VAL A 75 -8.80 24.00 19.62
CA VAL A 75 -7.93 23.77 20.76
C VAL A 75 -6.89 22.73 20.35
N TYR A 76 -5.62 23.12 20.38
CA TYR A 76 -4.51 22.19 20.19
C TYR A 76 -4.25 21.46 21.50
N ASP A 77 -4.75 20.24 21.63
CA ASP A 77 -4.57 19.40 22.81
C ASP A 77 -3.65 18.19 22.51
N MET A 78 -3.25 17.50 23.57
CA MET A 78 -2.42 16.28 23.46
C MET A 78 -3.12 15.17 22.66
N ARG A 79 -4.46 15.16 22.64
CA ARG A 79 -5.25 14.20 21.86
C ARG A 79 -5.11 14.46 20.36
N PHE A 80 -5.20 15.71 19.91
CA PHE A 80 -5.01 16.08 18.51
C PHE A 80 -3.58 15.78 18.07
N TYR A 81 -2.59 16.15 18.88
CA TYR A 81 -1.17 15.87 18.59
C TYR A 81 -0.91 14.37 18.42
N THR A 82 -1.33 13.55 19.39
CA THR A 82 -1.13 12.10 19.34
C THR A 82 -1.84 11.46 18.13
N LEU A 83 -3.07 11.90 17.81
CA LEU A 83 -3.82 11.36 16.67
C LEU A 83 -3.14 11.67 15.33
N ILE A 84 -2.64 12.90 15.16
CA ILE A 84 -1.86 13.26 13.96
C ILE A 84 -0.56 12.45 13.89
N GLN A 85 0.16 12.32 15.00
CA GLN A 85 1.42 11.57 15.05
C GLN A 85 1.21 10.08 14.71
N PHE A 86 0.13 9.47 15.19
CA PHE A 86 -0.25 8.11 14.80
C PHE A 86 -0.58 8.01 13.31
N GLY A 87 -1.36 8.95 12.77
CA GLY A 87 -1.67 8.95 11.34
C GLY A 87 -0.41 9.08 10.47
N VAL A 88 0.52 9.96 10.85
CA VAL A 88 1.82 10.12 10.17
C VAL A 88 2.67 8.84 10.28
N LEU A 89 2.73 8.21 11.45
CA LEU A 89 3.44 6.94 11.65
C LEU A 89 2.89 5.84 10.71
N LEU A 90 1.56 5.70 10.64
CA LEU A 90 0.94 4.73 9.75
C LEU A 90 1.16 5.06 8.28
N ALA A 91 1.15 6.34 7.89
CA ALA A 91 1.49 6.76 6.53
C ALA A 91 2.93 6.39 6.16
N LEU A 92 3.90 6.64 7.06
CA LEU A 92 5.30 6.26 6.86
C LEU A 92 5.47 4.75 6.74
N LEU A 93 4.79 3.97 7.57
CA LEU A 93 4.83 2.51 7.53
C LEU A 93 4.26 1.96 6.22
N ASN A 94 3.13 2.51 5.74
CA ASN A 94 2.56 2.12 4.45
C ASN A 94 3.43 2.59 3.27
N GLY A 95 4.08 3.75 3.37
CA GLY A 95 5.09 4.18 2.40
C GLY A 95 6.28 3.22 2.32
N TYR A 96 6.73 2.70 3.47
CA TYR A 96 7.75 1.66 3.54
C TYR A 96 7.27 0.36 2.86
N LEU A 97 6.05 -0.10 3.16
CA LEU A 97 5.47 -1.29 2.53
C LEU A 97 5.33 -1.13 1.01
N PHE A 98 4.85 0.02 0.54
CA PHE A 98 4.75 0.32 -0.89
C PHE A 98 6.11 0.29 -1.59
N ARG A 99 7.14 0.90 -0.98
CA ARG A 99 8.52 0.81 -1.49
C ARG A 99 9.05 -0.63 -1.46
N GLY A 100 8.68 -1.41 -0.45
CA GLY A 100 8.98 -2.83 -0.33
C GLY A 100 8.36 -3.66 -1.46
N VAL A 101 7.06 -3.47 -1.74
CA VAL A 101 6.33 -4.12 -2.84
C VAL A 101 7.06 -3.91 -4.17
N ARG A 102 7.44 -2.66 -4.47
CA ARG A 102 8.23 -2.35 -5.67
C ARG A 102 9.49 -3.20 -5.77
N GLN A 103 10.23 -3.34 -4.67
CA GLN A 103 11.48 -4.10 -4.64
C GLN A 103 11.24 -5.60 -4.77
N VAL A 104 10.18 -6.13 -4.15
CA VAL A 104 9.81 -7.56 -4.26
C VAL A 104 9.38 -7.91 -5.68
N CYS A 105 8.54 -7.09 -6.32
CA CYS A 105 8.13 -7.31 -7.71
C CYS A 105 9.33 -7.26 -8.69
N LEU A 106 10.37 -6.48 -8.36
CA LEU A 106 11.65 -6.44 -9.09
C LEU A 106 12.62 -7.57 -8.70
N GLY A 107 12.21 -8.54 -7.86
CA GLY A 107 12.99 -9.73 -7.53
C GLY A 107 13.91 -9.62 -6.30
N LYS A 108 13.81 -8.55 -5.49
CA LYS A 108 14.65 -8.38 -4.29
C LYS A 108 14.03 -9.07 -3.07
N GLU A 109 14.18 -10.39 -2.98
CA GLU A 109 13.56 -11.22 -1.95
C GLU A 109 13.99 -10.90 -0.50
N ARG A 110 15.20 -10.36 -0.31
CA ARG A 110 15.70 -9.96 1.03
C ARG A 110 14.76 -8.98 1.75
N ARG A 111 13.93 -8.23 1.02
CA ARG A 111 12.95 -7.29 1.59
C ARG A 111 11.70 -7.95 2.14
N LEU A 112 11.40 -9.18 1.77
CA LEU A 112 10.16 -9.86 2.13
C LEU A 112 10.03 -10.05 3.65
N LYS A 113 11.11 -10.47 4.33
CA LYS A 113 11.14 -10.59 5.79
C LYS A 113 10.79 -9.27 6.48
N ASN A 114 11.40 -8.18 6.03
CA ASN A 114 11.16 -6.86 6.62
C ASN A 114 9.74 -6.35 6.36
N MET A 115 9.16 -6.67 5.19
CA MET A 115 7.77 -6.34 4.90
C MET A 115 6.80 -7.12 5.80
N VAL A 116 7.05 -8.41 6.04
CA VAL A 116 6.23 -9.18 6.98
C VAL A 116 6.31 -8.60 8.39
N VAL A 117 7.51 -8.23 8.86
CA VAL A 117 7.67 -7.55 10.15
C VAL A 117 6.91 -6.22 10.18
N ALA A 118 6.99 -5.41 9.11
CA ALA A 118 6.24 -4.16 9.01
C ALA A 118 4.72 -4.38 9.02
N CYS A 119 4.21 -5.42 8.33
CA CYS A 119 2.80 -5.81 8.41
C CYS A 119 2.40 -6.22 9.84
N CYS A 120 3.23 -7.00 10.53
CA CYS A 120 2.96 -7.38 11.93
C CYS A 120 2.92 -6.15 12.84
N LEU A 121 3.87 -5.22 12.69
CA LEU A 121 3.87 -3.96 13.44
C LEU A 121 2.63 -3.12 13.13
N GLN A 122 2.24 -3.02 11.86
CA GLN A 122 1.02 -2.31 11.46
C GLN A 122 -0.21 -2.90 12.12
N MET A 123 -0.35 -4.23 12.10
CA MET A 123 -1.47 -4.90 12.77
C MET A 123 -1.45 -4.69 14.28
N LEU A 124 -0.28 -4.79 14.92
CA LEU A 124 -0.14 -4.59 16.36
C LEU A 124 -0.48 -3.17 16.80
N ILE A 125 -0.15 -2.17 15.98
CA ILE A 125 -0.49 -0.76 16.24
C ILE A 125 -1.96 -0.48 15.95
N SER A 126 -2.50 -0.98 14.82
CA SER A 126 -3.84 -0.61 14.36
C SER A 126 -4.97 -1.44 14.98
N PHE A 127 -4.74 -2.71 15.31
CA PHE A 127 -5.78 -3.60 15.84
C PHE A 127 -6.38 -3.12 17.18
N PRO A 128 -5.59 -2.65 18.17
CA PRO A 128 -6.14 -2.11 19.41
C PRO A 128 -7.02 -0.86 19.23
N LEU A 129 -6.91 -0.18 18.08
CA LEU A 129 -7.71 1.01 17.77
C LEU A 129 -9.10 0.66 17.20
N PHE A 130 -9.33 -0.60 16.83
CA PHE A 130 -10.60 -1.05 16.22
C PHE A 130 -11.85 -0.70 17.03
N PRO A 131 -11.90 -0.94 18.36
CA PRO A 131 -13.09 -0.62 19.15
C PRO A 131 -13.46 0.86 19.12
N PHE A 132 -12.49 1.74 18.88
CA PHE A 132 -12.66 3.19 18.90
C PHE A 132 -12.82 3.80 17.50
N ASN A 133 -12.26 3.15 16.48
CA ASN A 133 -12.30 3.63 15.11
C ASN A 133 -12.33 2.44 14.12
N PRO A 134 -13.50 2.13 13.51
CA PRO A 134 -13.61 1.06 12.52
C PRO A 134 -12.67 1.21 11.32
N LEU A 135 -12.27 2.44 10.95
CA LEU A 135 -11.32 2.68 9.85
C LEU A 135 -9.93 2.09 10.13
N SER A 136 -9.59 1.84 11.40
CA SER A 136 -8.33 1.18 11.77
C SER A 136 -8.28 -0.30 11.39
N LEU A 137 -9.40 -0.93 11.00
CA LEU A 137 -9.39 -2.27 10.41
C LEU A 137 -8.77 -2.32 9.03
N LEU A 138 -8.88 -1.24 8.25
CA LEU A 138 -8.36 -1.18 6.89
C LEU A 138 -6.86 -1.54 6.83
N PRO A 139 -5.96 -0.90 7.59
CA PRO A 139 -4.54 -1.28 7.62
C PRO A 139 -4.28 -2.69 8.15
N VAL A 140 -5.18 -3.25 8.98
CA VAL A 140 -5.07 -4.63 9.49
C VAL A 140 -5.39 -5.63 8.38
N MET A 141 -6.54 -5.45 7.72
CA MET A 141 -7.00 -6.33 6.66
C MET A 141 -6.06 -6.30 5.44
N THR A 142 -5.59 -5.11 5.06
CA THR A 142 -4.63 -4.99 3.96
C THR A 142 -3.28 -5.60 4.29
N SER A 143 -2.79 -5.47 5.53
CA SER A 143 -1.56 -6.14 5.98
C SER A 143 -1.70 -7.66 5.94
N LEU A 144 -2.83 -8.19 6.41
CA LEU A 144 -3.12 -9.62 6.39
C LEU A 144 -3.18 -10.17 4.96
N ALA A 145 -3.92 -9.50 4.08
CA ALA A 145 -3.98 -9.84 2.66
C ALA A 145 -2.60 -9.75 1.98
N LEU A 146 -1.82 -8.71 2.29
CA LEU A 146 -0.47 -8.52 1.75
C LEU A 146 0.47 -9.65 2.19
N MET A 147 0.44 -10.04 3.46
CA MET A 147 1.24 -11.17 3.96
C MET A 147 0.83 -12.49 3.27
N LEU A 148 -0.47 -12.76 3.11
CA LEU A 148 -0.94 -13.95 2.40
C LEU A 148 -0.42 -13.99 0.96
N LEU A 149 -0.51 -12.86 0.25
CA LEU A 149 0.05 -12.76 -1.10
C LEU A 149 1.56 -12.97 -1.11
N LEU A 150 2.32 -12.40 -0.16
CA LEU A 150 3.77 -12.60 -0.05
C LEU A 150 4.13 -14.08 0.15
N VAL A 151 3.37 -14.81 0.97
CA VAL A 151 3.56 -16.25 1.19
C VAL A 151 3.28 -17.04 -0.09
N VAL A 152 2.20 -16.73 -0.80
CA VAL A 152 1.85 -17.39 -2.08
C VAL A 152 2.90 -17.10 -3.15
N ALA A 153 3.34 -15.85 -3.27
CA ALA A 153 4.35 -15.43 -4.24
C ALA A 153 5.69 -16.15 -4.01
N ARG A 154 6.11 -16.29 -2.74
CA ARG A 154 7.32 -17.02 -2.36
C ARG A 154 7.23 -18.51 -2.71
N ARG A 155 6.08 -19.16 -2.47
CA ARG A 155 5.89 -20.59 -2.75
C ARG A 155 5.83 -20.91 -4.24
N LYS A 156 5.26 -20.02 -5.04
CA LYS A 156 5.03 -20.25 -6.48
C LYS A 156 6.19 -19.78 -7.37
N SER A 157 7.28 -19.25 -6.82
CA SER A 157 8.41 -18.73 -7.60
C SER A 157 7.97 -17.78 -8.74
N VAL A 158 6.86 -17.05 -8.53
CA VAL A 158 6.22 -16.19 -9.55
C VAL A 158 7.18 -15.11 -10.06
N TYR A 159 8.18 -14.79 -9.24
CA TYR A 159 9.22 -13.81 -9.50
C TYR A 159 10.61 -14.42 -9.64
N ALA A 160 10.75 -15.75 -9.81
CA ALA A 160 12.07 -16.42 -9.86
C ALA A 160 12.53 -16.82 -11.27
N GLN A 161 11.68 -16.81 -12.29
CA GLN A 161 12.12 -17.12 -13.66
C GLN A 161 12.19 -15.85 -14.52
N PRO A 162 13.34 -15.49 -15.11
CA PRO A 162 13.29 -14.77 -16.38
C PRO A 162 12.46 -15.64 -17.32
N SER A 163 11.51 -15.04 -18.03
CA SER A 163 10.71 -15.78 -19.03
C SER A 163 11.68 -16.57 -19.89
N ALA A 164 11.57 -17.91 -19.88
CA ALA A 164 12.44 -18.78 -20.67
C ALA A 164 12.49 -18.32 -22.15
N ALA A 165 11.42 -17.66 -22.63
CA ALA A 165 11.34 -17.02 -23.94
C ALA A 165 12.37 -15.90 -24.19
N VAL A 166 12.79 -15.15 -23.17
CA VAL A 166 13.84 -14.12 -23.28
C VAL A 166 15.22 -14.78 -23.36
N GLU A 167 15.40 -15.89 -22.64
CA GLU A 167 16.66 -16.65 -22.65
C GLU A 167 16.82 -17.46 -23.95
N THR A 168 15.75 -18.03 -24.52
CA THR A 168 15.77 -18.62 -25.86
C THR A 168 15.88 -17.58 -26.96
N ALA A 169 15.21 -16.41 -26.85
CA ALA A 169 15.37 -15.34 -27.83
C ALA A 169 16.80 -14.79 -27.85
N GLN A 170 17.45 -14.62 -26.68
CA GLN A 170 18.87 -14.24 -26.62
C GLN A 170 19.80 -15.33 -27.17
N LYS A 171 19.53 -16.62 -26.88
CA LYS A 171 20.34 -17.72 -27.42
C LYS A 171 20.18 -17.88 -28.94
N MET A 172 19.01 -17.59 -29.51
CA MET A 172 18.76 -17.60 -30.95
C MET A 172 19.34 -16.38 -31.69
N GLN A 173 19.56 -15.26 -31.00
CA GLN A 173 20.24 -14.09 -31.58
C GLN A 173 21.77 -14.18 -31.53
N LEU A 174 22.30 -15.11 -30.73
CA LEU A 174 23.75 -15.37 -30.57
C LEU A 174 24.23 -16.62 -31.31
N ALA A 175 23.33 -17.32 -32.02
CA ALA A 175 23.62 -18.48 -32.87
C ALA A 175 23.46 -18.09 -34.34
#